data_AF-A0A423I8C6-F1
#
_entry.id   AF-A0A423I8C6-F1
#
_cell.length_a   1.000
_cell.length_b   1.000
_cell.length_c   1.000
_cell.angle_alpha   90.00
_cell.angle_beta   90.00
_cell.angle_gamma   90.00
#
_symmetry.space_group_name_H-M   'P 1'
#
loop_
_entity.id
_entity.type
_entity.pdbx_description
1 polymer ?
#
loop_
_entity_poly.entity_id
_entity_poly.type
_entity_poly.pdbx_seq_one_letter_code
_entity_poly.pdbx_strand_id
1 'polypeptide(L)'
;MDFSQAHHIRRSGFGFVEKVVGNPQATYKADVIFSESESGKGGEKYLQGETLVPLLEGRDYISCVFRVHTTTYKTYFSNVMHVPAGELVKAAAKK
;
A
#
# COMPACT_ATOMS: atom_id res chain seq x y z
N MET A 1 21.92 3.57 -13.45
CA MET A 1 21.14 2.80 -12.47
C MET A 1 21.69 1.39 -12.48
N ASP A 2 22.17 0.92 -11.35
CA ASP A 2 22.62 -0.45 -11.19
C ASP A 2 21.41 -1.33 -10.85
N PHE A 3 21.00 -2.19 -11.80
CA PHE A 3 19.90 -3.13 -11.62
C PHE A 3 20.33 -4.42 -10.89
N SER A 4 21.61 -4.53 -10.50
CA SER A 4 22.16 -5.70 -9.80
C SER A 4 21.90 -5.71 -8.30
N GLN A 5 21.61 -4.55 -7.70
CA GLN A 5 21.01 -4.54 -6.37
C GLN A 5 19.52 -4.80 -6.51
N ALA A 6 19.10 -5.99 -6.12
CA ALA A 6 17.71 -6.22 -5.76
C ALA A 6 17.39 -5.24 -4.61
N HIS A 7 16.78 -4.10 -4.94
CA HIS A 7 16.07 -3.26 -3.98
C HIS A 7 14.84 -4.05 -3.50
N HIS A 8 15.12 -5.11 -2.75
CA HIS A 8 14.13 -6.05 -2.29
C HIS A 8 13.44 -5.42 -1.09
N ILE A 9 12.36 -4.69 -1.38
CA ILE A 9 11.48 -4.14 -0.37
C ILE A 9 10.86 -5.34 0.35
N ARG A 10 11.33 -5.61 1.57
CA ARG A 10 10.90 -6.77 2.36
C ARG A 10 9.40 -6.77 2.65
N ARG A 11 8.82 -5.58 2.87
CA ARG A 11 7.39 -5.39 3.15
C ARG A 11 6.86 -4.29 2.28
N SER A 12 5.84 -4.59 1.50
CA SER A 12 5.23 -3.65 0.59
C SER A 12 3.71 -3.74 0.69
N GLY A 13 3.04 -2.73 0.14
CA GLY A 13 1.61 -2.75 -0.06
C GLY A 13 1.30 -2.25 -1.46
N PHE A 14 0.37 -2.90 -2.14
CA PHE A 14 -0.17 -2.46 -3.42
C PHE A 14 -1.70 -2.39 -3.31
N GLY A 15 -2.29 -1.41 -3.99
CA GLY A 15 -3.70 -1.15 -3.84
C GLY A 15 -4.26 -0.19 -4.87
N PHE A 16 -5.58 -0.06 -4.83
CA PHE A 16 -6.34 0.86 -5.67
C PHE A 16 -6.84 2.01 -4.80
N VAL A 17 -6.84 3.21 -5.39
CA VAL A 17 -7.49 4.38 -4.82
C VAL A 17 -8.58 4.82 -5.79
N GLU A 18 -9.83 4.80 -5.34
CA GLU A 18 -10.99 5.08 -6.16
C GLU A 18 -11.80 6.23 -5.56
N LYS A 19 -12.36 7.08 -6.41
CA LYS A 19 -13.26 8.15 -5.96
C LYS A 19 -14.61 7.54 -5.58
N VAL A 20 -15.13 7.90 -4.41
CA VAL A 20 -16.49 7.49 -4.01
C VAL A 20 -17.50 8.30 -4.82
N VAL A 21 -18.20 7.63 -5.73
CA VAL A 21 -19.21 8.24 -6.59
C VAL A 21 -20.42 8.64 -5.74
N GLY A 22 -20.95 9.84 -5.98
CA GLY A 22 -22.13 10.36 -5.30
C GLY A 22 -21.86 11.12 -3.99
N ASN A 23 -20.61 11.23 -3.55
CA ASN A 23 -20.25 12.13 -2.46
C ASN A 23 -19.97 13.55 -2.99
N PRO A 24 -20.65 14.61 -2.49
CA PRO A 24 -20.36 15.99 -2.87
C PRO A 24 -18.96 16.45 -2.44
N GLN A 25 -18.35 15.80 -1.45
CA GLN A 25 -16.95 15.97 -1.11
C GLN A 25 -16.06 14.99 -1.90
N ALA A 26 -14.83 15.40 -2.21
CA ALA A 26 -13.85 14.56 -2.86
C ALA A 26 -13.33 13.48 -1.89
N THR A 27 -14.15 12.47 -1.62
CA THR A 27 -13.80 11.32 -0.80
C THR A 27 -13.26 10.19 -1.67
N TYR A 28 -12.19 9.56 -1.21
CA TYR A 28 -11.54 8.45 -1.88
C TYR A 28 -11.52 7.23 -0.97
N LYS A 29 -11.76 6.07 -1.56
CA LYS A 29 -11.60 4.76 -0.94
C LYS A 29 -10.24 4.21 -1.35
N ALA A 30 -9.48 3.66 -0.39
CA ALA A 30 -8.23 2.96 -0.66
C ALA A 30 -8.38 1.49 -0.24
N ASP A 31 -8.21 0.57 -1.19
CA ASP A 31 -8.14 -0.86 -0.93
C ASP A 31 -6.68 -1.30 -1.10
N VAL A 32 -6.05 -1.78 -0.03
CA VAL A 32 -4.61 -2.08 -0.01
C VAL A 32 -4.37 -3.51 0.45
N ILE A 33 -3.56 -4.24 -0.32
CA ILE A 33 -3.06 -5.57 0.02
C ILE A 33 -1.60 -5.42 0.46
N PHE A 34 -1.27 -5.95 1.63
CA PHE A 34 0.10 -5.95 2.15
C PHE A 34 0.74 -7.31 1.94
N SER A 35 2.02 -7.33 1.55
CA SER A 35 2.81 -8.54 1.46
C SER A 35 4.17 -8.39 2.13
N GLU A 36 4.68 -9.50 2.67
CA GLU A 36 6.08 -9.65 3.07
C GLU A 36 6.73 -10.66 2.14
N SER A 37 7.89 -10.29 1.59
CA SER A 37 8.67 -11.17 0.73
C SER A 37 9.51 -12.13 1.56
N GLU A 38 9.44 -13.41 1.20
CA GLU A 38 10.19 -14.48 1.85
C GLU A 38 11.66 -14.41 1.45
N SER A 39 12.55 -14.46 2.45
CA SER A 39 13.99 -14.34 2.26
C SER A 39 14.51 -15.34 1.21
N GLY A 40 14.98 -14.82 0.06
CA GLY A 40 15.85 -15.52 -0.88
C GLY A 40 15.20 -16.42 -1.92
N LYS A 41 13.86 -16.58 -1.97
CA LYS A 41 13.20 -17.47 -2.96
C LYS A 41 12.01 -16.87 -3.73
N GLY A 42 11.77 -15.57 -3.62
CA GLY A 42 10.72 -14.89 -4.40
C GLY A 42 9.29 -15.27 -4.00
N GLY A 43 9.10 -15.88 -2.83
CA GLY A 43 7.78 -16.08 -2.24
C GLY A 43 7.22 -14.77 -1.70
N GLU A 44 5.92 -14.55 -1.86
CA GLU A 44 5.20 -13.45 -1.20
C GLU A 44 4.17 -14.02 -0.23
N LYS A 45 4.19 -13.52 1.01
CA LYS A 45 3.20 -13.82 2.03
C LYS A 45 2.28 -12.61 2.20
N TYR A 46 1.00 -12.78 1.87
CA TYR A 46 -0.01 -11.77 2.14
C TYR A 46 -0.25 -11.63 3.65
N LEU A 47 -0.20 -10.39 4.13
CA LEU A 47 -0.37 -10.05 5.54
C LEU A 47 -1.84 -9.70 5.79
N GLN A 48 -2.44 -10.36 6.79
CA GLN A 48 -3.84 -10.19 7.15
C GLN A 48 -4.04 -10.33 8.66
N GLY A 49 -5.10 -9.71 9.19
CA GLY A 49 -5.53 -9.84 10.58
C GLY A 49 -4.38 -9.71 11.58
N GLU A 50 -4.17 -10.74 12.40
CA GLU A 50 -3.16 -10.81 13.46
C GLU A 50 -1.71 -10.61 12.97
N THR A 51 -1.42 -10.87 11.69
CA THR A 51 -0.06 -10.65 11.13
C THR A 51 0.13 -9.24 10.58
N LEU A 52 -0.95 -8.54 10.24
CA LEU A 52 -0.92 -7.19 9.69
C LEU A 52 -1.11 -6.13 10.77
N VAL A 53 -2.03 -6.34 11.71
CA VAL A 53 -2.39 -5.37 12.76
C VAL A 53 -1.16 -4.87 13.54
N PRO A 54 -0.23 -5.71 14.03
CA PRO A 54 0.95 -5.23 14.75
C PRO A 54 1.92 -4.38 13.91
N LEU A 55 1.83 -4.47 12.58
CA LEU A 55 2.65 -3.65 11.67
C LEU A 55 2.06 -2.27 11.44
N LEU A 56 0.75 -2.14 11.65
CA LEU A 56 -0.02 -0.92 11.51
C LEU A 56 -0.17 -0.19 12.85
N GLU A 57 -0.28 -0.93 13.94
CA GLU A 57 -0.33 -0.39 15.30
C GLU A 57 0.90 0.46 15.63
N GLY A 58 0.69 1.57 16.32
CA GLY A 58 1.75 2.53 16.66
C GLY A 58 2.17 3.46 15.53
N ARG A 59 1.54 3.39 14.35
CA ARG A 59 1.73 4.36 13.27
C ARG A 59 0.52 5.28 13.18
N ASP A 60 0.76 6.57 12.93
CA ASP A 60 -0.34 7.51 12.62
C ASP A 60 -0.80 7.33 11.17
N TYR A 61 0.17 7.11 10.27
CA TYR A 61 -0.07 6.96 8.84
C TYR A 61 0.94 6.03 8.16
N ILE A 62 0.58 5.57 6.97
CA ILE A 62 1.48 4.93 6.00
C ILE A 62 1.67 5.88 4.83
N SER A 63 2.93 6.21 4.54
CA SER A 63 3.28 6.96 3.34
C SER A 63 3.09 6.10 2.11
N CYS A 64 2.30 6.56 1.14
CA CYS A 64 2.12 5.91 -0.14
C CYS A 64 2.28 6.91 -1.30
N VAL A 65 2.57 6.39 -2.47
CA VAL A 65 2.68 7.18 -3.71
C VAL A 65 1.83 6.50 -4.76
N PHE A 66 0.94 7.27 -5.41
CA PHE A 66 0.17 6.79 -6.53
C PHE A 66 0.96 6.97 -7.82
N ARG A 67 0.96 5.95 -8.66
CA ARG A 67 1.73 5.91 -9.90
C ARG A 67 0.80 5.77 -11.09
N VAL A 68 0.84 6.73 -12.00
CA VAL A 68 0.11 6.68 -13.27
C VAL A 68 1.08 6.45 -14.41
N HIS A 69 0.83 5.40 -15.19
CA HIS A 69 1.52 5.17 -16.44
C HIS A 69 0.68 5.73 -17.58
N THR A 70 1.17 6.75 -18.28
CA THR A 70 0.47 7.28 -19.48
C THR A 70 0.95 6.55 -20.74
N THR A 71 2.18 6.05 -20.74
CA THR A 71 2.74 5.14 -21.75
C THR A 71 3.66 4.13 -21.05
N THR A 72 4.21 3.17 -21.79
CA THR A 72 5.19 2.20 -21.28
C THR A 72 6.48 2.82 -20.73
N TYR A 73 6.79 4.08 -21.07
CA TYR A 73 8.01 4.78 -20.67
C TYR A 73 7.75 6.07 -19.88
N LYS A 74 6.49 6.48 -19.73
CA LYS A 74 6.12 7.71 -19.01
C LYS A 74 5.29 7.37 -17.79
N THR A 75 5.93 7.56 -16.65
CA THR A 75 5.38 7.33 -15.33
C THR A 75 5.33 8.65 -14.56
N TYR A 76 4.16 9.00 -14.05
CA TYR A 76 3.96 10.12 -13.15
C TYR A 76 3.69 9.60 -11.74
N PHE A 77 4.21 10.31 -10.75
CA PHE A 77 4.02 10.01 -9.35
C PHE A 77 3.21 11.12 -8.71
N SER A 78 2.27 10.76 -7.84
CA SER A 78 1.64 11.74 -6.95
C SER A 78 2.66 12.28 -5.96
N ASN A 79 2.31 13.37 -5.28
CA ASN A 79 2.95 13.70 -4.01
C ASN A 79 2.76 12.54 -3.02
N VAL A 80 3.62 12.47 -2.01
CA VAL A 80 3.46 11.49 -0.91
C VAL A 80 2.10 11.73 -0.25
N MET A 81 1.30 10.67 -0.20
CA MET A 81 0.02 10.65 0.48
C MET A 81 0.18 9.91 1.81
N HIS A 82 -0.59 10.33 2.81
CA HIS A 82 -0.58 9.72 4.14
C HIS A 82 -1.90 8.98 4.36
N VAL A 83 -1.88 7.66 4.25
CA VAL A 83 -3.05 6.82 4.53
C VAL A 83 -3.15 6.61 6.04
N PRO A 84 -4.27 6.98 6.69
CA PRO A 84 -4.42 6.82 8.13
C PRO A 84 -4.33 5.34 8.54
N ALA A 85 -3.35 4.99 9.36
CA ALA A 85 -3.14 3.60 9.75
C ALA A 85 -4.27 3.09 10.65
N GLY A 86 -4.89 3.97 11.45
CA GLY A 86 -6.02 3.61 12.31
C GLY A 86 -7.23 3.07 11.55
N GLU A 87 -7.54 3.61 10.36
CA GLU A 87 -8.63 3.10 9.51
C GLU A 87 -8.28 1.72 8.92
N LEU A 88 -7.00 1.50 8.60
CA LEU A 88 -6.52 0.19 8.13
C LEU A 88 -6.56 -0.86 9.24
N VAL A 89 -6.23 -0.51 10.49
CA VAL A 89 -6.35 -1.40 11.65
C VAL A 89 -7.82 -1.81 11.86
N LYS A 90 -8.75 -0.86 11.83
CA LYS A 90 -10.20 -1.14 11.93
C LYS A 90 -10.67 -2.08 10.83
N ALA A 91 -10.19 -1.88 9.60
CA ALA A 91 -10.52 -2.75 8.47
C ALA A 91 -9.93 -4.15 8.62
N ALA A 92 -8.66 -4.26 9.03
CA ALA A 92 -7.96 -5.54 9.21
C ALA A 92 -8.52 -6.37 10.38
N ALA A 93 -9.17 -5.72 11.36
CA ALA A 93 -9.81 -6.38 12.51
C ALA A 93 -11.25 -6.86 12.23
N LYS A 94 -11.89 -6.39 11.15
CA LYS A 94 -13.21 -6.89 10.75
C LYS A 94 -13.05 -8.24 10.05
N LYS A 95 -13.51 -9.31 10.71
CA LYS A 95 -13.63 -10.66 10.14
C LYS A 95 -14.70 -10.72 9.05
#